data_AF-A0A399Q6L5-F1
#
_entry.id   AF-A0A399Q6L5-F1
#
_cell.length_a   1.000
_cell.length_b   1.000
_cell.length_c   1.000
_cell.angle_alpha   90.00
_cell.angle_beta   90.00
_cell.angle_gamma   90.00
#
_symmetry.space_group_name_H-M   'P 1'
#
loop_
_entity.id
_entity.type
_entity.pdbx_description
1 polymer ?
#
loop_
_entity_poly.entity_id
_entity_poly.type
_entity_poly.pdbx_seq_one_letter_code
_entity_poly.pdbx_strand_id
1 'polypeptide(L)'
;MTATRAPAHPRSLAVLLVVTGVVGWIGAFVLVLDRLHLLEHPGASLSCDVNPFISCATVIQSPQGSLFGFPNPLIGVAAFVVPIVIGMALVAGARFARWFWTLFALGTFAGWVFVTWLFTQSVFVIGALCPYCLLVWSAMIPLWWGTLSATARAGLIPVPARVRRAADAVAPYTWAVVVLNYAIIVVAIVSTFPALVPTLLG
;
A
#
# COMPACT_ATOMS: atom_id res chain seq x y z
N MET A 1 -42.30 17.07 4.12
CA MET A 1 -41.21 16.19 4.59
C MET A 1 -40.02 16.41 3.68
N THR A 2 -39.16 17.36 4.02
CA THR A 2 -37.89 17.59 3.32
C THR A 2 -36.94 16.47 3.72
N ALA A 3 -36.71 15.53 2.80
CA ALA A 3 -35.66 14.53 2.98
C ALA A 3 -34.32 15.26 3.06
N THR A 4 -33.80 15.44 4.27
CA THR A 4 -32.43 15.87 4.51
C THR A 4 -31.53 14.84 3.86
N ARG A 5 -31.00 15.18 2.68
CA ARG A 5 -29.96 14.38 1.99
C ARG A 5 -28.82 14.21 2.99
N ALA A 6 -28.70 13.03 3.57
CA ALA A 6 -27.57 12.70 4.42
C ALA A 6 -26.29 13.00 3.64
N PRO A 7 -25.26 13.62 4.26
CA PRO A 7 -24.00 13.83 3.58
C PRO A 7 -23.48 12.45 3.13
N ALA A 8 -23.53 12.21 1.83
CA ALA A 8 -23.04 10.97 1.25
C ALA A 8 -21.55 10.90 1.55
N HIS A 9 -21.09 9.84 2.22
CA HIS A 9 -19.66 9.54 2.20
C HIS A 9 -19.25 9.50 0.71
N PRO A 10 -18.19 10.22 0.32
CA PRO A 10 -17.90 10.41 -1.08
C PRO A 10 -17.62 9.03 -1.68
N ARG A 11 -18.41 8.64 -2.70
CA ARG A 11 -18.27 7.35 -3.39
C ARG A 11 -16.82 7.07 -3.82
N SER A 12 -16.05 8.13 -4.05
CA SER A 12 -14.62 8.06 -4.34
C SER A 12 -13.78 7.41 -3.23
N LEU A 13 -14.09 7.62 -1.94
CA LEU A 13 -13.36 6.96 -0.84
C LEU A 13 -13.65 5.46 -0.84
N ALA A 14 -14.91 5.07 -1.00
CA ALA A 14 -15.28 3.66 -1.05
C ALA A 14 -14.57 2.94 -2.21
N VAL A 15 -14.59 3.53 -3.41
CA VAL A 15 -13.90 2.99 -4.58
C VAL A 15 -12.39 2.91 -4.34
N LEU A 16 -11.78 3.96 -3.79
CA LEU A 16 -10.36 3.96 -3.45
C LEU A 16 -10.02 2.77 -2.54
N LEU A 17 -10.72 2.64 -1.41
CA LEU A 17 -10.47 1.59 -0.42
C LEU A 17 -10.58 0.19 -1.04
N VAL A 18 -11.64 -0.06 -1.82
CA VAL A 18 -11.82 -1.37 -2.48
C VAL A 18 -10.72 -1.63 -3.50
N VAL A 19 -10.43 -0.70 -4.40
CA VAL A 19 -9.43 -0.91 -5.46
C VAL A 19 -8.05 -1.10 -4.86
N THR A 20 -7.60 -0.21 -3.98
CA THR A 20 -6.29 -0.36 -3.34
C THR A 20 -6.22 -1.60 -2.45
N GLY A 21 -7.32 -1.93 -1.76
CA GLY A 21 -7.42 -3.13 -0.95
C GLY A 21 -7.25 -4.40 -1.79
N VAL A 22 -8.00 -4.51 -2.89
CA VAL A 22 -7.92 -5.67 -3.81
C VAL A 22 -6.54 -5.78 -4.45
N VAL A 23 -5.97 -4.69 -4.96
CA VAL A 23 -4.64 -4.71 -5.60
C VAL A 23 -3.56 -5.12 -4.59
N GLY A 24 -3.57 -4.53 -3.39
CA GLY A 24 -2.63 -4.89 -2.33
C GLY A 24 -2.81 -6.33 -1.85
N TRP A 25 -4.05 -6.79 -1.75
CA TRP A 25 -4.37 -8.16 -1.37
C TRP A 25 -3.87 -9.17 -2.40
N ILE A 26 -4.08 -8.92 -3.70
CA ILE A 26 -3.58 -9.78 -4.79
C ILE A 26 -2.06 -9.91 -4.71
N GLY A 27 -1.34 -8.79 -4.60
CA GLY A 27 0.12 -8.81 -4.49
C GLY A 27 0.60 -9.59 -3.26
N ALA A 28 -0.04 -9.39 -2.11
CA ALA A 28 0.29 -10.12 -0.89
C ALA A 28 -0.03 -11.62 -0.99
N PHE A 29 -1.15 -11.97 -1.61
CA PHE A 29 -1.58 -13.36 -1.77
C PHE A 29 -0.64 -14.13 -2.69
N VAL A 30 -0.25 -13.54 -3.83
CA VAL A 30 0.74 -14.16 -4.73
C VAL A 30 2.07 -14.37 -4.02
N LEU A 31 2.55 -13.38 -3.24
CA LEU A 31 3.77 -13.53 -2.45
C LEU A 31 3.70 -14.67 -1.42
N VAL A 32 2.52 -14.94 -0.84
CA VAL A 32 2.32 -16.11 0.03
C VAL A 32 2.43 -17.40 -0.79
N LEU A 33 1.79 -17.47 -1.96
CA LEU A 33 1.87 -18.65 -2.83
C LEU A 33 3.31 -18.92 -3.27
N ASP A 34 4.04 -17.88 -3.69
CA ASP A 34 5.46 -17.97 -4.06
C ASP A 34 6.30 -18.48 -2.88
N ARG A 35 6.02 -18.00 -1.66
CA ARG A 35 6.72 -18.48 -0.46
C ARG A 35 6.44 -19.95 -0.18
N LEU A 36 5.19 -20.40 -0.33
CA LEU A 36 4.82 -21.81 -0.17
C LEU A 36 5.50 -22.68 -1.23
N HIS A 37 5.51 -22.23 -2.48
CA HIS A 37 6.16 -22.95 -3.57
C HIS A 37 7.65 -23.17 -3.31
N LEU A 38 8.37 -22.14 -2.83
CA LEU A 38 9.79 -22.26 -2.47
C LEU A 38 10.05 -23.15 -1.25
N LEU A 39 9.07 -23.32 -0.36
CA LEU A 39 9.17 -24.26 0.77
C LEU A 39 9.03 -25.71 0.30
N GLU A 40 8.14 -25.96 -0.67
CA GLU A 40 7.95 -27.28 -1.27
C GLU A 40 9.10 -27.66 -2.22
N HIS A 41 9.65 -26.66 -2.93
CA HIS A 41 10.68 -26.85 -3.96
C HIS A 41 11.87 -25.92 -3.70
N PRO A 42 12.76 -26.26 -2.76
CA PRO A 42 13.94 -25.45 -2.47
C PRO A 42 14.81 -25.26 -3.72
N GLY A 43 15.09 -24.01 -4.07
CA GLY A 43 15.91 -23.66 -5.25
C GLY A 43 15.14 -23.53 -6.56
N ALA A 44 13.81 -23.66 -6.57
CA ALA A 44 13.01 -23.33 -7.74
C ALA A 44 13.09 -21.82 -8.08
N SER A 45 13.06 -21.51 -9.37
CA SER A 45 12.91 -20.14 -9.86
C SER A 45 11.43 -19.74 -9.87
N LEU A 46 11.10 -18.54 -9.39
CA LEU A 46 9.74 -18.02 -9.50
C LEU A 46 9.50 -17.40 -10.88
N SER A 47 8.23 -17.34 -11.27
CA SER A 47 7.81 -16.73 -12.54
C SER A 47 8.18 -15.24 -12.67
N CYS A 48 8.33 -14.55 -11.55
CA CYS A 48 8.76 -13.15 -11.50
C CYS A 48 10.28 -12.96 -11.35
N ASP A 49 11.06 -14.04 -11.32
CA ASP A 49 12.52 -13.98 -11.29
C ASP A 49 13.04 -13.88 -12.73
N VAL A 50 13.20 -12.65 -13.22
CA VAL A 50 13.60 -12.39 -14.62
C VAL A 50 15.12 -12.22 -14.75
N ASN A 51 15.74 -11.60 -13.75
CA ASN A 51 17.18 -11.35 -13.72
C ASN A 51 17.63 -11.12 -12.25
N PRO A 52 18.94 -11.06 -11.96
CA PRO A 52 19.42 -10.88 -10.57
C PRO A 52 18.91 -9.63 -9.86
N PHE A 53 18.53 -8.58 -10.61
CA PHE A 53 17.95 -7.35 -10.06
C PHE A 53 16.42 -7.42 -9.90
N ILE A 54 15.72 -8.29 -10.64
CA ILE A 54 14.28 -8.55 -10.54
C ILE A 54 14.08 -10.00 -10.11
N SER A 55 14.06 -10.20 -8.79
CA SER A 55 13.94 -11.51 -8.17
C SER A 55 13.04 -11.44 -6.93
N CYS A 56 11.85 -12.00 -7.06
CA CYS A 56 10.94 -12.23 -5.94
C CYS A 56 11.57 -13.17 -4.92
N ALA A 57 12.21 -14.26 -5.39
CA ALA A 57 12.76 -15.30 -4.52
C ALA A 57 13.82 -14.72 -3.57
N THR A 58 14.74 -13.91 -4.10
CA THR A 58 15.79 -13.24 -3.30
C THR A 58 15.19 -12.35 -2.21
N VAL A 59 14.13 -11.60 -2.53
CA VAL A 59 13.48 -10.69 -1.57
C VAL A 59 12.71 -11.47 -0.50
N ILE A 60 11.88 -12.45 -0.88
CA ILE A 60 11.01 -13.15 0.08
C ILE A 60 11.76 -14.16 0.97
N GLN A 61 12.93 -14.62 0.53
CA GLN A 61 13.80 -15.47 1.35
C GLN A 61 14.74 -14.69 2.27
N SER A 62 14.84 -13.38 2.11
CA SER A 62 15.65 -12.52 2.99
C SER A 62 15.13 -12.51 4.44
N PRO A 63 16.01 -12.23 5.42
CA PRO A 63 15.59 -12.03 6.82
C PRO A 63 14.52 -10.93 6.97
N GLN A 64 14.61 -9.88 6.14
CA GLN A 64 13.65 -8.79 6.11
C GLN A 64 12.27 -9.25 5.63
N GLY A 65 12.20 -10.30 4.78
CA GLY A 65 10.97 -10.94 4.32
C GLY A 65 10.20 -11.68 5.42
N SER A 66 10.82 -11.92 6.57
CA SER A 66 10.20 -12.55 7.75
C SER A 66 10.57 -11.84 9.06
N LEU A 67 10.44 -10.52 9.09
CA LEU A 67 10.92 -9.66 10.18
C LEU A 67 10.36 -10.07 11.56
N PHE A 68 9.10 -10.49 11.60
CA PHE A 68 8.41 -10.86 12.84
C PHE A 68 8.46 -12.37 13.12
N GLY A 69 9.36 -13.11 12.48
CA GLY A 69 9.49 -14.57 12.61
C GLY A 69 8.51 -15.37 11.74
N PHE A 70 7.68 -14.70 10.94
CA PHE A 70 6.79 -15.30 9.94
C PHE A 70 6.82 -14.49 8.64
N PRO A 71 6.39 -15.06 7.50
CA PRO A 71 6.40 -14.35 6.22
C PRO A 71 5.58 -13.07 6.26
N ASN A 72 6.22 -11.92 6.00
CA ASN A 72 5.55 -10.62 5.95
C ASN A 72 4.33 -10.57 5.00
N PRO A 73 4.29 -11.29 3.86
CA PRO A 73 3.10 -11.32 2.99
C PRO A 73 1.80 -11.72 3.72
N LEU A 74 1.88 -12.51 4.79
CA LEU A 74 0.71 -12.86 5.61
C LEU A 74 0.08 -11.62 6.29
N ILE A 75 0.91 -10.64 6.68
CA ILE A 75 0.42 -9.36 7.21
C ILE A 75 -0.39 -8.65 6.14
N GLY A 76 0.10 -8.65 4.89
CA GLY A 76 -0.60 -8.04 3.75
C GLY A 76 -1.95 -8.70 3.49
N VAL A 77 -1.98 -10.04 3.43
CA VAL A 77 -3.24 -10.79 3.22
C VAL A 77 -4.27 -10.48 4.30
N ALA A 78 -3.86 -10.40 5.57
CA ALA A 78 -4.76 -10.07 6.67
C ALA A 78 -5.19 -8.59 6.64
N ALA A 79 -4.26 -7.66 6.41
CA ALA A 79 -4.50 -6.23 6.53
C ALA A 79 -5.30 -5.66 5.33
N PHE A 80 -5.02 -6.08 4.10
CA PHE A 80 -5.69 -5.54 2.91
C PHE A 80 -7.15 -5.97 2.76
N VAL A 81 -7.61 -7.00 3.48
CA VAL A 81 -9.05 -7.32 3.56
C VAL A 81 -9.83 -6.19 4.25
N VAL A 82 -9.24 -5.52 5.24
CA VAL A 82 -9.89 -4.46 6.01
C VAL A 82 -10.39 -3.30 5.14
N PRO A 83 -9.57 -2.64 4.28
CA PRO A 83 -10.05 -1.59 3.40
C PRO A 83 -11.10 -2.09 2.39
N ILE A 84 -11.03 -3.35 1.93
CA ILE A 84 -12.06 -3.92 1.05
C ILE A 84 -13.41 -3.96 1.77
N VAL A 85 -13.44 -4.53 2.98
CA VAL A 85 -14.66 -4.65 3.79
C VAL A 85 -15.22 -3.27 4.14
N ILE A 86 -14.38 -2.33 4.57
CA ILE A 86 -14.81 -0.97 4.90
C ILE A 86 -15.36 -0.27 3.65
N GLY A 87 -14.68 -0.38 2.51
CA GLY A 87 -15.12 0.21 1.25
C GLY A 87 -16.48 -0.33 0.81
N MET A 88 -16.68 -1.65 0.88
CA MET A 88 -17.97 -2.28 0.57
C MET A 88 -19.06 -1.89 1.57
N ALA A 89 -18.73 -1.79 2.86
CA ALA A 89 -19.67 -1.33 3.88
C ALA A 89 -20.12 0.11 3.62
N LEU A 90 -19.23 1.00 3.17
CA LEU A 90 -19.59 2.36 2.77
C LEU A 90 -20.52 2.39 1.54
N VAL A 91 -20.32 1.49 0.57
CA VAL A 91 -21.24 1.32 -0.57
C VAL A 91 -22.63 0.89 -0.08
N ALA A 92 -22.69 0.02 0.92
CA ALA A 92 -23.93 -0.41 1.58
C ALA A 92 -24.57 0.69 2.48
N GLY A 93 -23.93 1.85 2.62
CA GLY A 93 -24.43 2.98 3.42
C GLY A 93 -24.08 2.93 4.90
N ALA A 94 -23.14 2.08 5.31
CA ALA A 94 -22.65 2.02 6.68
C ALA A 94 -22.01 3.34 7.11
N ARG A 95 -22.13 3.65 8.41
CA ARG A 95 -21.48 4.79 9.05
C ARG A 95 -20.64 4.30 10.20
N PHE A 96 -19.38 4.72 10.22
CA PHE A 96 -18.45 4.36 11.28
C PHE A 96 -18.23 5.54 12.23
N ALA A 97 -17.97 5.22 13.50
CA ALA A 97 -17.64 6.21 14.51
C ALA A 97 -16.28 6.88 14.24
N ARG A 98 -16.05 8.06 14.82
CA ARG A 98 -14.78 8.80 14.66
C ARG A 98 -13.55 8.02 15.13
N TRP A 99 -13.67 7.30 16.24
CA TRP A 99 -12.56 6.47 16.77
C TRP A 99 -12.15 5.38 15.79
N PHE A 100 -13.10 4.80 15.05
CA PHE A 100 -12.84 3.77 14.05
C PHE A 100 -11.99 4.34 12.91
N TRP A 101 -12.34 5.54 12.43
CA TRP A 101 -11.56 6.23 11.41
C TRP A 101 -10.16 6.60 11.89
N THR A 102 -9.99 6.97 13.15
CA THR A 102 -8.67 7.20 13.73
C THR A 102 -7.84 5.92 13.74
N LEU A 103 -8.39 4.79 14.22
CA LEU A 103 -7.67 3.52 14.22
C LEU A 103 -7.34 3.04 12.81
N PHE A 104 -8.28 3.19 11.87
CA PHE A 104 -8.06 2.83 10.47
C PHE A 104 -6.96 3.69 9.82
N ALA A 105 -6.95 5.00 10.10
CA ALA A 105 -5.87 5.88 9.67
C ALA A 105 -4.52 5.48 10.29
N LEU A 106 -4.48 5.15 11.59
CA LEU A 106 -3.25 4.67 12.23
C LEU A 106 -2.76 3.35 11.62
N GLY A 107 -3.66 2.42 11.32
CA GLY A 107 -3.32 1.15 10.67
C GLY A 107 -2.78 1.35 9.25
N THR A 108 -3.43 2.20 8.45
CA THR A 108 -2.96 2.52 7.10
C THR A 108 -1.66 3.32 7.11
N PHE A 109 -1.44 4.19 8.10
CA PHE A 109 -0.15 4.86 8.30
C PHE A 109 0.95 3.85 8.63
N ALA A 110 0.71 2.96 9.60
CA ALA A 110 1.67 1.94 9.99
C ALA A 110 2.03 1.03 8.81
N GLY A 111 1.05 0.60 8.01
CA GLY A 111 1.29 -0.16 6.80
C GLY A 111 2.12 0.62 5.76
N TRP A 112 1.84 1.92 5.56
CA TRP A 112 2.59 2.77 4.63
C TRP A 112 4.06 2.93 5.06
N VAL A 113 4.30 3.16 6.35
CA VAL A 113 5.65 3.21 6.92
C VAL A 113 6.35 1.86 6.73
N PHE A 114 5.66 0.76 7.03
CA PHE A 114 6.22 -0.58 6.92
C PHE A 114 6.62 -0.94 5.48
N VAL A 115 5.76 -0.70 4.49
CA VAL A 115 6.11 -0.95 3.08
C VAL A 115 7.20 -0.01 2.57
N THR A 116 7.25 1.23 3.07
CA THR A 116 8.32 2.18 2.73
C THR A 116 9.65 1.71 3.28
N TRP A 117 9.67 1.19 4.51
CA TRP A 117 10.87 0.57 5.08
C TRP A 117 11.28 -0.69 4.32
N LEU A 118 10.35 -1.59 3.97
CA LEU A 118 10.66 -2.77 3.16
C LEU A 118 11.21 -2.40 1.78
N PHE A 119 10.72 -1.31 1.19
CA PHE A 119 11.28 -0.79 -0.05
C PHE A 119 12.75 -0.37 0.11
N THR A 120 13.09 0.37 1.17
CA THR A 120 14.49 0.77 1.40
C THR A 120 15.38 -0.45 1.65
N GLN A 121 14.89 -1.48 2.34
CA GLN A 121 15.61 -2.74 2.50
C GLN A 121 15.82 -3.44 1.15
N SER A 122 14.80 -3.52 0.31
CA SER A 122 14.88 -4.19 -1.00
C SER A 122 15.89 -3.51 -1.92
N VAL A 123 15.84 -2.17 -2.01
CA VAL A 123 16.67 -1.39 -2.93
C VAL A 123 18.10 -1.22 -2.41
N PHE A 124 18.29 -0.79 -1.16
CA PHE A 124 19.60 -0.36 -0.67
C PHE A 124 20.37 -1.43 0.12
N VAL A 125 19.72 -2.52 0.53
CA VAL A 125 20.35 -3.56 1.36
C VAL A 125 20.39 -4.90 0.63
N ILE A 126 19.24 -5.36 0.12
CA ILE A 126 19.14 -6.66 -0.58
C ILE A 126 19.68 -6.54 -2.01
N GLY A 127 19.45 -5.40 -2.67
CA GLY A 127 19.89 -5.18 -4.05
C GLY A 127 19.03 -5.94 -5.08
N ALA A 128 17.78 -6.25 -4.75
CA ALA A 128 16.83 -6.92 -5.63
C ALA A 128 15.42 -6.32 -5.51
N LEU A 129 14.71 -6.30 -6.64
CA LEU A 129 13.35 -5.79 -6.77
C LEU A 129 12.38 -6.94 -6.96
N CYS A 130 11.25 -6.85 -6.27
CA CYS A 130 10.15 -7.78 -6.42
C CYS A 130 8.94 -7.04 -7.02
N PRO A 131 8.46 -7.43 -8.22
CA PRO A 131 7.29 -6.81 -8.86
C PRO A 131 6.04 -6.84 -7.98
N TYR A 132 5.80 -7.93 -7.25
CA TYR A 132 4.64 -8.04 -6.36
C TYR A 132 4.77 -7.16 -5.11
N CYS A 133 5.98 -6.96 -4.57
CA CYS A 133 6.22 -5.99 -3.50
C CYS A 133 5.95 -4.56 -4.00
N LEU A 134 6.37 -4.23 -5.22
CA LEU A 134 6.06 -2.94 -5.84
C LEU A 134 4.56 -2.76 -6.08
N LEU A 135 3.84 -3.83 -6.44
CA LEU A 135 2.38 -3.82 -6.57
C LEU A 135 1.70 -3.50 -5.23
N VAL A 136 2.09 -4.20 -4.16
CA VAL A 136 1.60 -3.94 -2.79
C VAL A 136 1.88 -2.50 -2.37
N TRP A 137 3.09 -2.01 -2.63
CA TRP A 137 3.47 -0.65 -2.31
C TRP A 137 2.66 0.39 -3.13
N SER A 138 2.44 0.13 -4.41
CA SER A 138 1.62 0.96 -5.30
C SER A 138 0.17 1.07 -4.83
N ALA A 139 -0.36 0.03 -4.18
CA ALA A 139 -1.68 0.10 -3.57
C ALA A 139 -1.68 0.86 -2.23
N MET A 140 -0.64 0.67 -1.42
CA MET A 140 -0.59 1.20 -0.06
C MET A 140 -0.50 2.73 0.01
N ILE A 141 0.19 3.37 -0.93
CA ILE A 141 0.34 4.84 -0.96
C ILE A 141 -0.99 5.55 -1.19
N PRO A 142 -1.73 5.30 -2.29
CA PRO A 142 -3.01 5.96 -2.50
C PRO A 142 -4.00 5.58 -1.40
N LEU A 143 -3.92 4.37 -0.84
CA LEU A 143 -4.72 3.98 0.32
C LEU A 143 -4.47 4.90 1.52
N TRP A 144 -3.21 5.09 1.92
CA TRP A 144 -2.85 5.95 3.05
C TRP A 144 -3.21 7.42 2.80
N TRP A 145 -2.68 8.02 1.72
CA TRP A 145 -2.85 9.44 1.45
C TRP A 145 -4.31 9.80 1.15
N GLY A 146 -5.03 8.93 0.45
CA GLY A 146 -6.45 9.13 0.18
C GLY A 146 -7.31 8.94 1.42
N THR A 147 -7.00 7.98 2.29
CA THR A 147 -7.68 7.83 3.59
C THR A 147 -7.44 9.04 4.48
N LEU A 148 -6.18 9.49 4.60
CA LEU A 148 -5.82 10.67 5.39
C LEU A 148 -6.56 11.92 4.88
N SER A 149 -6.52 12.17 3.58
CA SER A 149 -7.19 13.32 2.95
C SER A 149 -8.71 13.28 3.16
N ALA A 150 -9.35 12.13 2.91
CA ALA A 150 -10.79 11.99 3.04
C ALA A 150 -11.26 12.12 4.49
N THR A 151 -10.54 11.52 5.44
CA THR A 151 -10.89 11.57 6.86
C THR A 151 -10.60 12.94 7.49
N ALA A 152 -9.55 13.64 7.05
CA ALA A 152 -9.26 15.00 7.47
C ALA A 152 -10.33 15.99 7.01
N ARG A 153 -10.71 15.96 5.72
CA ARG A 153 -11.76 16.81 5.15
C ARG A 153 -13.14 16.60 5.80
N ALA A 154 -13.44 15.35 6.16
CA ALA A 154 -14.68 15.00 6.84
C ALA A 154 -14.66 15.31 8.35
N GLY A 155 -13.53 15.82 8.89
CA GLY A 155 -13.36 16.09 10.32
C GLY A 155 -13.49 14.83 11.18
N LEU A 156 -13.22 13.65 10.62
CA LEU A 156 -13.40 12.37 11.31
C LEU A 156 -12.28 12.09 12.31
N ILE A 157 -11.07 12.62 12.04
CA ILE A 157 -9.93 12.54 12.95
C ILE A 157 -9.87 13.81 13.82
N PRO A 158 -9.77 13.68 15.16
CA PRO A 158 -9.63 14.84 16.05
C PRO A 158 -8.23 15.45 15.89
N VAL A 159 -8.12 16.50 15.06
CA VAL A 159 -6.87 17.24 14.86
C VAL A 159 -7.01 18.71 15.27
N PRO A 160 -5.93 19.35 15.76
CA PRO A 160 -5.91 20.79 16.05
C PRO A 160 -6.33 21.63 14.84
N ALA A 161 -6.95 22.79 15.07
CA ALA A 161 -7.47 23.65 13.99
C ALA A 161 -6.40 24.12 12.98
N ARG A 162 -5.12 24.14 13.35
CA ARG A 162 -3.99 24.44 12.45
C ARG A 162 -3.72 23.29 11.49
N VAL A 163 -3.73 22.05 12.00
CA VAL A 163 -3.54 20.83 11.20
C VAL A 163 -4.71 20.62 10.25
N ARG A 164 -5.94 20.90 10.70
CA ARG A 164 -7.13 20.86 9.82
C ARG A 164 -6.99 21.83 8.64
N ARG A 165 -6.57 23.08 8.89
CA ARG A 165 -6.35 24.07 7.82
C ARG A 165 -5.24 23.65 6.85
N ALA A 166 -4.15 23.07 7.34
CA ALA A 166 -3.09 22.53 6.48
C ALA A 166 -3.61 21.34 5.65
N ALA A 167 -4.39 20.44 6.25
CA ALA A 167 -4.99 19.30 5.55
C ALA A 167 -6.00 19.75 4.48
N ASP A 168 -6.81 20.77 4.75
CA ASP A 168 -7.74 21.36 3.78
C ASP A 168 -7.00 22.01 2.61
N ALA A 169 -5.85 22.63 2.86
CA ALA A 169 -5.00 23.22 1.82
C ALA A 169 -4.29 22.16 0.95
N VAL A 170 -3.91 21.01 1.54
CA VAL A 170 -3.19 19.91 0.86
C VAL A 170 -4.16 18.91 0.19
N ALA A 171 -5.42 18.85 0.62
CA ALA A 171 -6.43 17.95 0.09
C ALA A 171 -6.57 17.97 -1.44
N PRO A 172 -6.59 19.13 -2.14
CA PRO A 172 -6.63 19.16 -3.60
C PRO A 172 -5.38 18.56 -4.27
N TYR A 173 -4.25 18.57 -3.58
CA TYR A 173 -2.95 18.10 -4.05
C TYR A 173 -2.60 16.69 -3.58
N THR A 174 -3.57 15.95 -3.02
CA THR A 174 -3.33 14.57 -2.55
C THR A 174 -2.81 13.68 -3.69
N TRP A 175 -3.32 13.86 -4.92
CA TRP A 175 -2.83 13.16 -6.10
C TRP A 175 -1.36 13.50 -6.40
N ALA A 176 -0.94 14.75 -6.22
CA ALA A 176 0.43 15.18 -6.45
C ALA A 176 1.38 14.55 -5.42
N VAL A 177 0.94 14.38 -4.17
CA VAL A 177 1.71 13.66 -3.14
C VAL A 177 1.88 12.18 -3.52
N VAL A 178 0.82 11.52 -4.01
CA VAL A 178 0.92 10.12 -4.49
C VAL A 178 1.89 10.01 -5.67
N VAL A 179 1.75 10.90 -6.66
CA VAL A 179 2.65 10.94 -7.82
C VAL A 179 4.10 11.23 -7.40
N LEU A 180 4.31 12.13 -6.45
CA LEU A 180 5.64 12.42 -5.91
C LEU A 180 6.26 11.19 -5.25
N ASN A 181 5.50 10.43 -4.47
CA ASN A 181 6.01 9.18 -3.88
C ASN A 181 6.42 8.19 -4.98
N TYR A 182 5.60 8.02 -6.01
CA TYR A 182 5.96 7.18 -7.16
C TYR A 182 7.21 7.67 -7.88
N ALA A 183 7.33 8.98 -8.12
CA ALA A 183 8.49 9.57 -8.74
C ALA A 183 9.76 9.34 -7.92
N ILE A 184 9.70 9.54 -6.60
CA ILE A 184 10.83 9.27 -5.68
C ILE A 184 11.27 7.81 -5.79
N ILE A 185 10.35 6.87 -5.83
CA ILE A 185 10.66 5.45 -5.98
C ILE A 185 11.27 5.13 -7.33
N VAL A 186 10.69 5.63 -8.42
CA VAL A 186 11.24 5.41 -9.75
C VAL A 186 12.67 5.97 -9.83
N VAL A 187 12.90 7.18 -9.32
CA VAL A 187 14.23 7.78 -9.25
C VAL A 187 15.19 6.97 -8.39
N ALA A 188 14.75 6.47 -7.23
CA ALA A 188 15.56 5.63 -6.35
C ALA A 188 15.94 4.31 -7.03
N ILE A 189 15.00 3.67 -7.73
CA ILE A 189 15.23 2.43 -8.49
C ILE A 189 16.23 2.69 -9.62
N VAL A 190 16.00 3.71 -10.46
CA VAL A 190 16.86 4.01 -11.61
C VAL A 190 18.26 4.42 -11.19
N SER A 191 18.40 5.18 -10.09
CA SER A 191 19.72 5.60 -9.59
C SER A 191 20.51 4.46 -8.95
N THR A 192 19.82 3.49 -8.31
CA THR A 192 20.47 2.34 -7.66
C THR A 192 20.76 1.21 -8.66
N PHE A 193 19.90 1.02 -9.65
CA PHE A 193 20.00 -0.01 -10.67
C PHE A 193 20.13 0.60 -12.08
N PRO A 194 21.23 1.31 -12.40
CA PRO A 194 21.37 2.00 -13.69
C PRO A 194 21.37 1.02 -14.88
N ALA A 195 21.81 -0.23 -14.68
CA ALA A 195 21.78 -1.27 -15.70
C ALA A 195 20.37 -1.86 -15.95
N LEU A 196 19.40 -1.61 -15.05
CA LEU A 196 18.02 -2.11 -15.19
C LEU A 196 17.30 -1.47 -16.38
N VAL A 197 17.51 -0.16 -16.60
CA VAL A 197 16.83 0.61 -17.65
C VAL A 197 17.21 0.15 -19.06
N PRO A 198 18.52 -0.01 -19.41
CA PRO A 198 18.91 -0.60 -20.67
C PRO A 198 18.33 -2.00 -20.87
N THR A 199 18.42 -2.87 -19.86
CA THR A 199 17.96 -4.27 -19.94
C THR A 199 16.43 -4.40 -20.15
N LEU A 200 15.65 -3.42 -19.70
CA LEU A 200 14.20 -3.38 -19.93
C LEU A 200 13.80 -2.75 -21.27
N LEU A 201 14.67 -1.90 -21.84
CA LEU A 201 14.41 -1.17 -23.08
C LEU A 201 15.07 -1.78 -24.32
N GLY A 202 15.97 -2.76 -24.15
CA GLY A 202 16.66 -3.48 -25.23
C GLY A 202 17.96 -4.13 -24.78
#